data_AF-A0A1I0X8R9-F1
#
_entry.id   AF-A0A1I0X8R9-F1
#
_cell.length_a   1.000
_cell.length_b   1.000
_cell.length_c   1.000
_cell.angle_alpha   90.00
_cell.angle_beta   90.00
_cell.angle_gamma   90.00
#
_symmetry.space_group_name_H-M   'P 1'
#
loop_
_entity.id
_entity.type
_entity.pdbx_description
1 polymer ?
#
loop_
_entity_poly.entity_id
_entity_poly.type
_entity_poly.pdbx_seq_one_letter_code
_entity_poly.pdbx_strand_id
1 'polypeptide(L)'
;MQLESSESEQKNRVLTLSDTKREQRRQIRLRLAGRALARIHIVRIGEVRPALPPAPVELVDLSPAGCSFRTGLRFPVRDDAVYRMEWQLEGMTMKIKGQLVWCREDEYGFRYGVKFASGAVETILLVRLLNALILKACPHQGRIHRIYRSQLDHLLRR
;
A
#
# COMPACT_ATOMS: atom_id res chain seq x y z
N MET A 1 -19.81 24.21 27.96
CA MET A 1 -20.19 24.33 26.54
C MET A 1 -18.88 24.48 25.76
N GLN A 2 -18.01 23.46 25.73
CA GLN A 2 -18.07 22.23 24.92
C GLN A 2 -18.05 22.48 23.39
N LEU A 3 -16.92 22.03 22.80
CA LEU A 3 -16.85 21.23 21.56
C LEU A 3 -16.96 21.95 20.21
N GLU A 4 -15.99 22.81 19.83
CA GLU A 4 -15.76 23.10 18.39
C GLU A 4 -14.27 23.27 18.00
N SER A 5 -13.33 22.82 18.85
CA SER A 5 -11.89 22.99 18.56
C SER A 5 -11.20 21.72 18.05
N SER A 6 -11.91 20.59 17.94
CA SER A 6 -11.28 19.26 17.79
C SER A 6 -11.51 18.55 16.45
N GLU A 7 -12.35 19.08 15.55
CA GLU A 7 -12.68 18.37 14.29
C GLU A 7 -11.78 18.75 13.09
N SER A 8 -10.99 19.82 13.21
CA SER A 8 -10.18 20.35 12.11
C SER A 8 -8.76 19.77 12.02
N GLU A 9 -8.24 19.14 13.07
CA GLU A 9 -6.89 18.54 13.07
C GLU A 9 -6.81 17.13 12.44
N GLN A 10 -7.94 16.45 12.25
CA GLN A 10 -7.95 15.09 11.71
C GLN A 10 -8.00 15.00 10.18
N LYS A 11 -8.14 16.13 9.47
CA LYS A 11 -8.41 16.14 8.03
C LYS A 11 -7.17 16.19 7.13
N ASN A 12 -5.96 16.22 7.71
CA ASN A 12 -4.73 16.53 6.97
C ASN A 12 -3.57 15.53 7.19
N ARG A 13 -3.85 14.24 7.37
CA ARG A 13 -2.80 13.20 7.26
C ARG A 13 -2.63 12.82 5.80
N VAL A 14 -1.97 13.71 5.06
CA VAL A 14 -1.71 13.59 3.61
C VAL A 14 -0.72 12.45 3.34
N LEU A 15 -1.06 11.58 2.38
CA LEU A 15 -0.20 10.52 1.84
C LEU A 15 1.15 11.13 1.41
N THR A 16 2.25 10.73 2.02
CA THR A 16 3.58 11.24 1.67
C THR A 16 4.22 10.32 0.62
N LEU A 17 4.55 10.85 -0.55
CA LEU A 17 5.42 10.16 -1.49
C LEU A 17 6.82 10.10 -0.87
N SER A 18 7.32 8.91 -0.53
CA SER A 18 8.68 8.80 -0.01
C SER A 18 9.70 8.51 -1.08
N ASP A 19 10.64 9.43 -1.20
CA ASP A 19 11.65 9.50 -2.24
C ASP A 19 13.07 9.29 -1.66
N THR A 20 13.23 8.35 -0.72
CA THR A 20 14.53 8.08 -0.08
C THR A 20 15.12 6.72 -0.49
N LYS A 21 16.13 6.81 -1.38
CA LYS A 21 16.90 5.80 -2.16
C LYS A 21 16.34 5.48 -3.56
N ARG A 22 16.84 6.25 -4.54
CA ARG A 22 16.27 6.54 -5.87
C ARG A 22 16.72 5.66 -7.05
N GLU A 23 17.66 4.72 -6.95
CA GLU A 23 18.34 4.22 -8.16
C GLU A 23 17.89 2.89 -8.78
N GLN A 24 16.90 2.17 -8.24
CA GLN A 24 16.47 0.89 -8.86
C GLN A 24 14.96 0.67 -8.97
N ARG A 25 14.12 1.57 -8.43
CA ARG A 25 12.69 1.30 -8.32
C ARG A 25 11.91 2.06 -9.40
N ARG A 26 11.37 1.31 -10.37
CA ARG A 26 10.56 1.83 -11.49
C ARG A 26 9.12 2.24 -11.11
N GLN A 27 8.70 2.13 -9.85
CA GLN A 27 7.30 2.32 -9.44
C GLN A 27 7.15 3.21 -8.21
N ILE A 28 6.15 4.10 -8.28
CA ILE A 28 5.72 4.98 -7.18
C ILE A 28 5.05 4.14 -6.09
N ARG A 29 5.38 4.43 -4.83
CA ARG A 29 4.77 3.83 -3.63
C ARG A 29 3.92 4.84 -2.90
N LEU A 30 2.68 4.44 -2.62
CA LEU A 30 1.74 5.20 -1.81
C LEU A 30 2.01 4.89 -0.34
N ARG A 31 2.43 5.88 0.46
CA ARG A 31 2.42 5.73 1.91
C ARG A 31 1.00 5.87 2.41
N LEU A 32 0.53 4.88 3.17
CA LEU A 32 -0.79 4.93 3.75
C LEU A 32 -0.74 5.81 4.99
N ALA A 33 -1.61 6.81 5.04
CA ALA A 33 -1.71 7.71 6.17
C ALA A 33 -2.46 7.01 7.32
N GLY A 34 -1.81 6.87 8.47
CA GLY A 34 -2.37 6.19 9.64
C GLY A 34 -2.05 4.69 9.69
N ARG A 35 -2.52 4.02 10.75
CA ARG A 35 -2.29 2.59 11.00
C ARG A 35 -3.19 1.73 10.12
N ALA A 36 -2.92 1.70 8.82
CA ALA A 36 -3.68 0.84 7.90
C ALA A 36 -3.49 -0.63 8.30
N LEU A 37 -4.55 -1.27 8.80
CA LEU A 37 -4.48 -2.64 9.28
C LEU A 37 -4.53 -3.62 8.12
N ALA A 38 -3.63 -4.59 8.15
CA ALA A 38 -3.61 -5.72 7.25
C ALA A 38 -3.42 -7.02 8.05
N ARG A 39 -3.59 -8.15 7.37
CA ARG A 39 -3.33 -9.48 7.90
C ARG A 39 -2.32 -10.17 7.00
N ILE A 40 -1.37 -10.86 7.62
CA ILE A 40 -0.43 -11.73 6.92
C ILE A 40 -0.73 -13.19 7.26
N HIS A 41 -0.74 -14.04 6.23
CA HIS A 41 -0.87 -15.47 6.35
C HIS A 41 0.36 -16.15 5.76
N ILE A 42 0.88 -17.17 6.43
CA ILE A 42 1.89 -18.07 5.85
C ILE A 42 1.13 -19.10 5.02
N VAL A 43 1.33 -19.11 3.70
CA VAL A 43 0.65 -20.03 2.78
C VAL A 43 1.43 -21.35 2.65
N ARG A 44 2.76 -21.24 2.52
CA ARG A 44 3.68 -22.38 2.55
C ARG A 44 5.09 -21.95 2.92
N ILE A 45 5.87 -22.87 3.45
CA ILE A 45 7.32 -22.77 3.60
C ILE A 45 7.89 -24.10 3.09
N GLY A 46 8.62 -24.06 1.97
CA GLY A 46 9.00 -25.27 1.25
C GLY A 46 7.76 -26.05 0.82
N GLU A 47 7.67 -27.32 1.22
CA GLU A 47 6.52 -28.20 0.97
C GLU A 47 5.45 -28.12 2.05
N VAL A 48 5.78 -27.55 3.21
CA VAL A 48 4.89 -27.50 4.38
C VAL A 48 3.88 -26.37 4.22
N ARG A 49 2.60 -26.69 4.47
CA ARG A 49 1.51 -25.71 4.58
C ARG A 49 1.12 -25.55 6.05
N PRO A 50 1.74 -24.59 6.77
CA PRO A 50 1.45 -24.43 8.18
C PRO A 50 0.01 -23.93 8.39
N ALA A 51 -0.73 -24.59 9.28
CA ALA A 51 -2.09 -24.20 9.67
C ALA A 51 -2.07 -23.14 10.77
N LEU A 52 -1.38 -22.02 10.52
CA LEU A 52 -1.29 -20.90 11.46
C LEU A 52 -2.39 -19.87 11.19
N PRO A 53 -3.00 -19.29 12.23
CA PRO A 53 -3.94 -18.20 12.04
C PRO A 53 -3.23 -16.96 11.47
N PRO A 54 -3.93 -16.13 10.68
CA PRO A 54 -3.39 -14.85 10.24
C PRO A 54 -3.01 -13.92 11.39
N ALA A 55 -1.84 -13.33 11.27
CA ALA A 55 -1.37 -12.30 12.18
C ALA A 55 -1.74 -10.89 11.70
N PRO A 56 -2.13 -9.98 12.60
CA PRO A 56 -2.33 -8.58 12.27
C PRO A 56 -0.97 -7.88 12.03
N VAL A 57 -0.93 -7.00 11.03
CA VAL A 57 0.25 -6.19 10.70
C VAL A 57 -0.18 -4.77 10.31
N GLU A 58 0.72 -3.81 10.47
CA GLU A 58 0.52 -2.43 10.03
C GLU A 58 1.06 -2.27 8.61
N LEU A 59 0.20 -1.98 7.63
CA LEU A 59 0.57 -1.71 6.26
C LEU A 59 1.11 -0.27 6.14
N VAL A 60 2.37 -0.13 5.74
CA VAL A 60 3.07 1.17 5.75
C VAL A 60 3.04 1.83 4.38
N ASP A 61 3.31 1.06 3.32
CA ASP A 61 3.24 1.55 1.95
C ASP A 61 2.83 0.46 0.97
N LEU A 62 2.29 0.87 -0.18
CA LEU A 62 1.73 -0.01 -1.19
C LEU A 62 2.09 0.48 -2.61
N SER A 63 2.35 -0.47 -3.51
CA SER A 63 2.59 -0.27 -4.95
C SER A 63 2.05 -1.46 -5.74
N PRO A 64 1.90 -1.37 -7.07
CA PRO A 64 1.45 -2.49 -7.88
C PRO A 64 2.32 -3.75 -7.74
N ALA A 65 3.64 -3.59 -7.55
CA ALA A 65 4.58 -4.70 -7.41
C ALA A 65 4.73 -5.25 -5.99
N GLY A 66 4.19 -4.58 -4.95
CA GLY A 66 4.45 -4.97 -3.58
C GLY A 66 4.06 -3.95 -2.53
N CYS A 67 4.28 -4.30 -1.27
CA CYS A 67 4.04 -3.42 -0.13
C CYS A 67 5.19 -3.45 0.87
N SER A 68 5.11 -2.63 1.90
CA SER A 68 5.84 -2.85 3.14
C SER A 68 4.89 -2.82 4.34
N PHE A 69 5.20 -3.61 5.36
CA PHE A 69 4.43 -3.67 6.59
C PHE A 69 5.35 -3.73 7.80
N ARG A 70 4.79 -3.41 8.97
CA ARG A 70 5.44 -3.50 10.28
C ARG A 70 4.68 -4.45 11.21
N THR A 71 5.43 -5.13 12.05
CA THR A 71 4.90 -6.10 13.02
C THR A 71 5.91 -6.34 14.15
N GLY A 72 5.43 -6.75 15.32
CA GLY A 72 6.30 -7.28 16.39
C GLY A 72 6.72 -8.74 16.14
N LEU A 73 6.16 -9.41 15.13
CA LEU A 73 6.43 -10.81 14.85
C LEU A 73 7.62 -10.98 13.89
N ARG A 74 8.42 -12.02 14.14
CA ARG A 74 9.52 -12.38 13.26
C ARG A 74 9.05 -13.39 12.21
N PHE A 75 9.16 -13.02 10.94
CA PHE A 75 8.85 -13.88 9.80
C PHE A 75 10.13 -14.26 9.07
N PRO A 76 10.26 -15.52 8.59
CA PRO A 76 11.43 -15.93 7.83
C PRO A 76 11.42 -15.29 6.43
N VAL A 77 12.50 -14.61 6.05
CA VAL A 77 12.70 -14.12 4.68
C VAL A 77 13.39 -15.22 3.89
N ARG A 78 12.60 -16.02 3.15
CA ARG A 78 13.08 -17.17 2.39
C ARG A 78 12.40 -17.25 1.03
N ASP A 79 13.12 -17.70 0.01
CA ASP A 79 12.58 -17.83 -1.35
C ASP A 79 11.54 -18.95 -1.48
N ASP A 80 11.62 -19.97 -0.62
CA ASP A 80 10.68 -21.09 -0.56
C ASP A 80 9.40 -20.78 0.23
N ALA A 81 9.32 -19.61 0.87
CA ALA A 81 8.19 -19.18 1.67
C ALA A 81 7.23 -18.28 0.87
N VAL A 82 5.94 -18.59 0.92
CA VAL A 82 4.89 -17.77 0.31
C VAL A 82 3.95 -17.27 1.38
N TYR A 83 3.69 -15.98 1.30
CA TYR A 83 2.80 -15.25 2.19
C TYR A 83 1.60 -14.76 1.42
N ARG A 84 0.48 -14.57 2.11
CA ARG A 84 -0.68 -13.85 1.58
C ARG A 84 -0.94 -12.65 2.47
N MET A 85 -0.96 -11.50 1.82
CA MET A 85 -1.34 -10.24 2.43
C MET A 85 -2.83 -10.01 2.16
N GLU A 86 -3.57 -9.67 3.21
CA GLU A 86 -4.98 -9.33 3.14
C GLU A 86 -5.21 -7.97 3.79
N TRP A 87 -5.91 -7.08 3.10
CA TRP A 87 -6.24 -5.75 3.63
C TRP A 87 -7.54 -5.24 3.04
N GLN A 88 -8.14 -4.26 3.70
CA GLN A 88 -9.33 -3.58 3.23
C GLN A 88 -9.06 -2.08 3.11
N LEU A 89 -9.24 -1.53 1.92
CA LEU A 89 -9.12 -0.09 1.65
C LEU A 89 -10.28 0.32 0.77
N GLU A 90 -10.92 1.45 1.07
CA GLU A 90 -12.02 1.99 0.25
C GLU A 90 -13.18 1.01 0.00
N GLY A 91 -13.49 0.19 1.01
CA GLY A 91 -14.52 -0.86 0.90
C GLY A 91 -14.11 -2.07 0.07
N MET A 92 -12.93 -2.07 -0.56
CA MET A 92 -12.40 -3.18 -1.33
C MET A 92 -11.44 -4.03 -0.48
N THR A 93 -11.74 -5.32 -0.39
CA THR A 93 -10.84 -6.31 0.22
C THR A 93 -9.89 -6.86 -0.84
N MET A 94 -8.60 -6.71 -0.60
CA MET A 94 -7.54 -7.25 -1.44
C MET A 94 -6.87 -8.42 -0.74
N LYS A 95 -6.58 -9.47 -1.51
CA LYS A 95 -5.84 -10.65 -1.06
C LYS A 95 -4.81 -10.99 -2.11
N ILE A 96 -3.53 -10.77 -1.82
CA ILE A 96 -2.45 -10.96 -2.80
C ILE A 96 -1.35 -11.84 -2.19
N LYS A 97 -0.92 -12.85 -2.94
CA LYS A 97 0.23 -13.67 -2.57
C LYS A 97 1.53 -12.95 -2.88
N GLY A 98 2.57 -13.23 -2.10
CA GLY A 98 3.88 -12.64 -2.31
C GLY A 98 4.96 -13.32 -1.48
N GLN A 99 6.18 -12.81 -1.65
CA GLN A 99 7.36 -13.24 -0.92
C GLN A 99 7.91 -12.07 -0.11
N LEU A 100 8.41 -12.36 1.09
CA LEU A 100 9.18 -11.38 1.84
C LEU A 100 10.55 -11.26 1.15
N VAL A 101 10.97 -10.03 0.85
CA VAL A 101 12.22 -9.76 0.10
C VAL A 101 13.30 -9.08 0.94
N TRP A 102 12.91 -8.49 2.07
CA TRP A 102 13.84 -7.94 3.04
C TRP A 102 13.14 -7.79 4.40
N CYS A 103 13.95 -7.78 5.45
CA CYS A 103 13.55 -7.43 6.82
C CYS A 103 14.51 -6.36 7.35
N ARG A 104 13.99 -5.41 8.13
CA ARG A 104 14.75 -4.45 8.91
C ARG A 104 14.13 -4.35 10.28
N GLU A 105 14.97 -4.34 11.30
CA GLU A 105 14.55 -4.03 12.66
C GLU A 105 14.49 -2.51 12.84
N ASP A 106 13.45 -2.03 13.50
CA ASP A 106 13.29 -0.64 13.93
C ASP A 106 12.81 -0.59 15.38
N GLU A 107 12.70 0.62 15.95
CA GLU A 107 12.28 0.82 17.35
C GLU A 107 10.89 0.24 17.67
N TYR A 108 10.10 -0.10 16.66
CA TYR A 108 8.73 -0.59 16.77
C TYR A 108 8.60 -2.06 16.33
N GLY A 109 9.72 -2.78 16.22
CA GLY A 109 9.79 -4.21 15.87
C GLY A 109 10.42 -4.44 14.51
N PHE A 110 9.73 -5.19 13.65
CA PHE A 110 10.25 -5.60 12.34
C PHE A 110 9.44 -4.98 11.21
N ARG A 111 10.17 -4.40 10.24
CA ARG A 111 9.63 -3.94 8.97
C ARG A 111 10.02 -4.89 7.85
N TYR A 112 9.05 -5.30 7.07
CA TYR A 112 9.24 -6.21 5.93
C TYR A 112 8.83 -5.57 4.62
N GLY A 113 9.54 -5.93 3.55
CA GLY A 113 9.09 -5.71 2.19
C GLY A 113 8.49 -6.96 1.59
N VAL A 114 7.34 -6.82 0.94
CA VAL A 114 6.70 -7.90 0.18
C VAL A 114 6.83 -7.59 -1.31
N LYS A 115 7.25 -8.58 -2.10
CA LYS A 115 7.07 -8.59 -3.55
C LYS A 115 5.83 -9.42 -3.88
N PHE A 116 4.88 -8.83 -4.58
CA PHE A 116 3.67 -9.53 -4.98
C PHE A 116 3.93 -10.49 -6.14
N ALA A 117 3.28 -11.64 -6.07
CA ALA A 117 3.11 -12.59 -7.16
C ALA A 117 1.68 -12.45 -7.68
N SER A 118 1.35 -11.26 -8.17
CA SER A 118 0.00 -10.93 -8.64
C SER A 118 -0.21 -11.27 -10.11
N GLY A 119 -1.41 -11.77 -10.44
CA GLY A 119 -1.87 -11.93 -11.81
C GLY A 119 -2.43 -10.62 -12.39
N ALA A 120 -2.69 -10.61 -13.71
CA ALA A 120 -3.16 -9.40 -14.41
C ALA A 120 -4.41 -8.76 -13.77
N VAL A 121 -5.38 -9.56 -13.35
CA VAL A 121 -6.61 -9.08 -12.70
C VAL A 121 -6.31 -8.40 -11.37
N GLU A 122 -5.49 -9.02 -10.52
CA GLU A 122 -5.11 -8.46 -9.21
C GLU A 122 -4.31 -7.17 -9.38
N THR A 123 -3.41 -7.12 -10.37
CA THR A 123 -2.67 -5.90 -10.71
C THR A 123 -3.60 -4.78 -11.15
N ILE A 124 -4.57 -5.06 -12.03
CA ILE A 124 -5.54 -4.06 -12.50
C ILE A 124 -6.36 -3.51 -11.33
N LEU A 125 -6.88 -4.39 -10.46
CA LEU A 125 -7.63 -3.98 -9.27
C LEU A 125 -6.79 -3.13 -8.33
N LEU A 126 -5.55 -3.53 -8.08
CA LEU A 126 -4.63 -2.80 -7.23
C LEU A 126 -4.28 -1.42 -7.80
N VAL A 127 -4.04 -1.32 -9.10
CA VAL A 127 -3.79 -0.03 -9.77
C VAL A 127 -5.00 0.89 -9.66
N ARG A 128 -6.22 0.37 -9.87
CA ARG A 128 -7.46 1.14 -9.72
C ARG A 128 -7.65 1.64 -8.29
N LEU A 129 -7.41 0.78 -7.30
CA LEU A 129 -7.46 1.13 -5.88
C LEU A 129 -6.44 2.23 -5.54
N LEU A 130 -5.19 2.08 -5.95
CA LEU A 130 -4.14 3.07 -5.72
C LEU A 130 -4.48 4.41 -6.36
N ASN A 131 -4.99 4.41 -7.60
CA ASN A 131 -5.43 5.63 -8.28
C ASN A 131 -6.58 6.33 -7.52
N ALA A 132 -7.55 5.57 -7.02
CA ALA A 132 -8.64 6.13 -6.22
C ALA A 132 -8.13 6.79 -4.92
N LEU A 133 -7.18 6.15 -4.25
CA LEU A 133 -6.53 6.70 -3.04
C LEU A 133 -5.75 7.98 -3.33
N ILE A 134 -5.01 8.03 -4.44
CA ILE A 134 -4.28 9.23 -4.87
C ILE A 134 -5.24 10.39 -5.12
N LEU A 135 -6.33 10.15 -5.86
CA LEU A 135 -7.32 11.19 -6.17
C LEU A 135 -8.01 11.74 -4.91
N LYS A 136 -8.25 10.88 -3.92
CA LYS A 136 -8.84 11.30 -2.63
C LYS A 136 -7.89 12.11 -1.77
N ALA A 137 -6.60 11.75 -1.74
CA ALA A 137 -5.61 12.47 -0.95
C ALA A 137 -5.18 13.80 -1.57
N CYS A 138 -5.30 13.93 -2.89
CA CYS A 138 -4.94 15.13 -3.63
C CYS A 138 -6.15 15.76 -4.36
N PRO A 139 -7.20 16.23 -3.66
CA PRO A 139 -8.38 16.81 -4.30
C PRO A 139 -8.03 18.05 -5.14
N HIS A 140 -6.95 18.77 -4.79
CA HIS A 140 -6.48 19.96 -5.52
C HIS A 140 -5.74 19.63 -6.84
N GLN A 141 -5.18 18.43 -7.01
CA GLN A 141 -4.57 18.02 -8.30
C GLN A 141 -5.62 17.63 -9.34
N GLY A 142 -6.83 17.27 -8.92
CA GLY A 142 -7.96 17.06 -9.82
C GLY A 142 -8.37 18.34 -10.57
N ARG A 143 -8.13 19.52 -10.00
CA ARG A 143 -8.37 20.82 -10.66
C ARG A 143 -7.30 21.13 -11.72
N ILE A 144 -6.03 20.84 -11.41
CA ILE A 144 -4.91 21.00 -12.35
C ILE A 144 -5.07 20.05 -13.55
N HIS A 145 -5.39 18.77 -13.32
CA HIS A 145 -5.69 17.83 -14.41
C HIS A 145 -6.91 18.24 -15.23
N ARG A 146 -7.95 18.82 -14.63
CA ARG A 146 -9.13 19.34 -15.36
C ARG A 146 -8.75 20.50 -16.30
N ILE A 147 -7.89 21.40 -15.82
CA ILE A 147 -7.38 22.55 -16.59
C ILE A 147 -6.50 22.07 -17.75
N TYR A 148 -5.55 21.14 -17.51
CA TYR A 148 -4.74 20.57 -18.60
C TYR A 148 -5.60 19.82 -19.62
N ARG A 149 -6.63 19.09 -19.18
CA ARG A 149 -7.54 18.37 -20.07
C ARG A 149 -8.37 19.32 -20.94
N SER A 150 -8.86 20.44 -20.39
CA SER A 150 -9.58 21.44 -21.20
C SER A 150 -8.66 22.19 -22.16
N GLN A 151 -7.41 22.44 -21.80
CA GLN A 151 -6.42 23.07 -22.69
C GLN A 151 -5.99 22.14 -23.84
N LEU A 152 -5.81 20.85 -23.57
CA LEU A 152 -5.55 19.84 -24.60
C LEU A 152 -6.73 19.68 -25.57
N ASP A 153 -7.97 19.66 -25.08
CA ASP A 153 -9.16 19.58 -25.92
C ASP A 153 -9.32 20.81 -26.85
N HIS A 154 -8.85 21.99 -26.42
CA HIS A 154 -8.83 23.19 -27.27
C HIS A 154 -7.72 23.16 -28.33
N LEU A 155 -6.58 22.53 -28.05
CA LEU A 155 -5.46 22.41 -28.99
C LEU A 155 -5.67 21.31 -30.03
N LEU A 156 -6.47 20.28 -29.72
CA LEU A 156 -6.81 19.18 -30.62
C LEU A 156 -8.04 19.45 -31.51
N ARG A 157 -8.66 20.63 -31.40
CA ARG A 157 -9.82 21.07 -32.21
C ARG A 157 -9.46 22.18 -33.23
N ARG A 158 -8.18 22.40 -33.50
CA ARG A 158 -7.66 23.22 -34.61
C ARG A 158 -6.99 22.30 -35.63
#